data_AF-X0ZXW6-F1
#
_entry.id   AF-X0ZXW6-F1
#
_cell.length_a   1.000
_cell.length_b   1.000
_cell.length_c   1.000
_cell.angle_alpha   90.00
_cell.angle_beta   90.00
_cell.angle_gamma   90.00
#
_symmetry.space_group_name_H-M   'P 1'
#
loop_
_entity.id
_entity.type
_entity.pdbx_description
1 polymer ?
#
loop_
_entity_poly.entity_id
_entity_poly.type
_entity_poly.pdbx_seq_one_letter_code
_entity_poly.pdbx_strand_id
1 'polypeptide(L)'
;CLKDAFHKEGYQIFPISALTGERLNTLIYGLSSLLDELKLKEKETITEVLPKKEALYKFTPRFVIDKKGDIYEVTGAEIERIVSMTNFNNEEAIDYFQKIIKKMGLEKALIKKGIKEGDQVKIKEIVFTFSNK
;
A
#
# COMPACT_ATOMS: atom_id res chain seq x y z
N CYS A 1 -36.46 -20.20 -22.94
CA CYS A 1 -36.21 -19.54 -21.64
C CYS A 1 -35.11 -18.47 -21.79
N LEU A 2 -35.00 -17.50 -20.86
CA LEU A 2 -33.95 -16.45 -20.88
C LEU A 2 -32.54 -17.04 -21.05
N LYS A 3 -32.28 -18.19 -20.43
CA LYS A 3 -31.02 -18.94 -20.58
C LYS A 3 -30.72 -19.29 -22.04
N ASP A 4 -31.71 -19.75 -22.80
CA ASP A 4 -31.53 -20.23 -24.18
C ASP A 4 -31.32 -19.08 -25.16
N ALA A 5 -31.84 -17.88 -24.85
CA ALA A 5 -31.65 -16.69 -25.67
C ALA A 5 -30.21 -16.17 -25.57
N PHE A 6 -29.69 -16.00 -24.35
CA PHE A 6 -28.35 -15.46 -24.14
C PHE A 6 -27.22 -16.49 -24.32
N HIS A 7 -27.52 -17.80 -24.23
CA HIS A 7 -26.55 -18.84 -24.56
C HIS A 7 -26.16 -18.83 -26.05
N LYS A 8 -27.09 -18.43 -26.94
CA LYS A 8 -26.81 -18.27 -28.38
C LYS A 8 -25.84 -17.11 -28.67
N GLU A 9 -25.74 -16.15 -27.76
CA GLU A 9 -24.82 -15.01 -27.84
C GLU A 9 -23.47 -15.28 -27.14
N GLY A 10 -23.25 -16.51 -26.66
CA GLY A 10 -22.00 -16.93 -26.03
C GLY A 10 -21.85 -16.54 -24.56
N TYR A 11 -22.92 -16.04 -23.91
CA TYR A 11 -22.88 -15.66 -22.51
C TYR A 11 -23.27 -16.81 -21.59
N GLN A 12 -22.50 -16.98 -20.51
CA GLN A 12 -22.84 -17.90 -19.43
C GLN A 12 -23.81 -17.22 -18.44
N ILE A 13 -25.01 -17.79 -18.27
CA ILE A 13 -26.07 -17.20 -17.45
C ILE A 13 -26.25 -17.95 -16.14
N PHE A 14 -26.17 -17.20 -15.03
CA PHE A 14 -26.41 -17.68 -13.67
C PHE A 14 -27.66 -17.02 -13.09
N PRO A 15 -28.84 -17.65 -13.10
CA PRO A 15 -29.99 -17.08 -12.41
C PRO A 15 -29.79 -17.24 -10.90
N ILE A 16 -30.01 -16.16 -10.16
CA ILE A 16 -29.87 -16.10 -8.70
C ILE A 16 -31.09 -15.40 -8.10
N SER A 17 -31.33 -15.64 -6.82
CA SER A 17 -32.32 -14.90 -6.03
C SER A 17 -31.66 -14.35 -4.77
N ALA A 18 -31.58 -13.03 -4.66
CA ALA A 18 -31.02 -12.37 -3.48
C ALA A 18 -31.90 -12.56 -2.23
N LEU A 19 -33.22 -12.69 -2.42
CA LEU A 19 -34.18 -12.84 -1.32
C LEU A 19 -34.15 -14.24 -0.69
N THR A 20 -34.02 -15.28 -1.50
CA THR A 20 -34.00 -16.68 -1.02
C THR A 20 -32.59 -17.24 -0.88
N GLY A 21 -31.56 -16.49 -1.32
CA GLY A 21 -30.17 -16.95 -1.36
C GLY A 21 -29.92 -18.06 -2.39
N GLU A 22 -30.91 -18.40 -3.22
CA GLU A 22 -30.82 -19.51 -4.15
C GLU A 22 -29.74 -19.25 -5.19
N ARG A 23 -28.88 -20.26 -5.41
CA ARG A 23 -27.87 -20.31 -6.48
C ARG A 23 -26.74 -19.27 -6.39
N LEU A 24 -26.64 -18.55 -5.27
CA LEU A 24 -25.54 -17.61 -5.04
C LEU A 24 -24.16 -18.30 -5.03
N ASN A 25 -24.07 -19.48 -4.41
CA ASN A 25 -22.85 -20.29 -4.42
C ASN A 25 -22.43 -20.69 -5.84
N THR A 26 -23.38 -21.02 -6.72
CA THR A 26 -23.10 -21.37 -8.12
C THR A 26 -22.49 -20.20 -8.89
N LEU A 27 -22.93 -18.96 -8.62
CA LEU A 27 -22.31 -17.76 -9.18
C LEU A 27 -20.88 -17.56 -8.66
N ILE A 28 -20.67 -17.72 -7.34
CA ILE A 28 -19.35 -17.54 -6.72
C ILE A 28 -18.34 -18.55 -7.27
N TYR A 29 -18.71 -19.83 -7.36
CA TYR A 29 -17.85 -20.86 -7.93
C TYR A 29 -17.58 -20.64 -9.42
N GLY A 30 -18.59 -20.22 -10.19
CA GLY A 30 -18.41 -19.87 -11.61
C GLY A 30 -17.44 -18.71 -11.81
N LEU A 31 -17.53 -17.68 -10.97
CA LEU A 31 -16.59 -16.55 -10.99
C LEU A 31 -15.17 -16.98 -10.61
N SER A 32 -15.02 -17.87 -9.61
CA SER A 32 -13.72 -18.40 -9.20
C SER A 32 -13.03 -19.13 -10.35
N SER A 33 -13.75 -20.01 -11.05
CA SER A 33 -13.20 -20.74 -12.21
C SER A 33 -12.75 -19.80 -13.33
N LEU A 34 -13.54 -18.76 -13.62
CA LEU A 34 -13.18 -17.76 -14.63
C LEU A 34 -11.89 -16.99 -14.25
N LEU A 35 -11.76 -16.62 -12.98
CA LEU A 35 -10.55 -15.96 -12.48
C LEU A 35 -9.32 -16.87 -12.54
N ASP A 36 -9.48 -18.16 -12.28
CA ASP A 36 -8.38 -19.13 -12.37
C ASP A 36 -7.95 -19.35 -13.83
N GLU A 37 -8.89 -19.43 -14.78
CA GLU A 37 -8.60 -19.48 -16.21
C GLU A 37 -7.82 -18.23 -16.69
N LEU A 38 -8.19 -17.03 -16.21
CA LEU A 38 -7.48 -15.79 -16.54
C LEU A 38 -6.07 -15.74 -15.93
N LYS A 39 -5.89 -16.19 -14.69
CA LYS A 39 -4.56 -16.28 -14.04
C LYS A 39 -3.63 -17.26 -14.77
N LEU A 40 -4.16 -18.34 -15.34
CA LEU A 40 -3.40 -19.26 -16.19
C LEU A 40 -2.92 -18.57 -17.47
N LYS A 41 -3.78 -17.76 -18.09
CA LYS A 41 -3.44 -16.95 -19.29
C LYS A 41 -2.38 -15.87 -19.01
N GLU A 42 -2.42 -15.21 -17.85
CA GLU A 42 -1.39 -14.26 -17.43
C GLU A 42 -0.02 -14.93 -17.21
N LYS A 43 0.00 -16.17 -16.67
CA LYS A 43 1.25 -16.92 -16.47
C LYS A 43 1.94 -17.32 -17.78
N GLU A 44 1.19 -17.54 -18.86
CA GLU A 44 1.74 -17.91 -20.16
C GLU A 44 2.37 -16.73 -20.92
N THR A 45 2.10 -15.49 -20.51
CA THR A 45 2.56 -14.29 -21.24
C THR A 45 3.77 -13.59 -20.61
N ILE A 46 4.46 -14.23 -19.65
CA ILE A 46 5.68 -13.65 -19.05
C ILE A 46 6.78 -14.70 -19.01
N THR A 47 7.37 -14.97 -20.18
CA THR A 47 8.77 -15.40 -20.28
C THR A 47 9.69 -14.18 -20.41
N GLU A 48 9.40 -13.09 -19.71
CA GLU A 48 10.51 -12.29 -19.20
C GLU A 48 11.04 -13.04 -17.99
N VAL A 49 12.12 -13.78 -18.20
CA VAL A 49 13.03 -14.17 -17.13
C VAL A 49 13.57 -12.88 -16.54
N LEU A 50 12.77 -12.23 -15.68
CA LEU A 50 13.30 -11.30 -14.71
C LEU A 50 14.33 -12.12 -13.95
N PRO A 51 15.62 -11.72 -13.93
CA PRO A 51 16.59 -12.43 -13.14
C PRO A 51 15.99 -12.49 -11.74
N LYS A 52 15.83 -13.71 -11.22
CA LYS A 52 15.46 -13.96 -9.84
C LYS A 52 16.54 -13.26 -9.04
N LYS A 53 16.33 -11.99 -8.73
CA LYS A 53 17.10 -11.27 -7.74
C LYS A 53 16.77 -12.07 -6.50
N GLU A 54 17.67 -12.97 -6.16
CA GLU A 54 17.85 -13.42 -4.80
C GLU A 54 17.65 -12.16 -3.98
N ALA A 55 16.54 -12.09 -3.26
CA ALA A 55 16.33 -11.03 -2.30
C ALA A 55 17.37 -11.30 -1.24
N LEU A 56 18.61 -10.86 -1.52
CA LEU A 56 19.55 -10.46 -0.52
C LEU A 56 18.73 -9.49 0.32
N TYR A 57 18.22 -9.98 1.44
CA TYR A 57 17.69 -9.17 2.52
C TYR A 57 18.87 -8.35 3.02
N LYS A 58 19.27 -7.34 2.24
CA LYS A 58 20.02 -6.22 2.75
C LYS A 58 19.05 -5.57 3.71
N PHE A 59 19.38 -5.64 5.00
CA PHE A 59 18.74 -4.84 6.02
C PHE A 59 19.00 -3.37 5.67
N THR A 60 18.21 -2.82 4.75
CA THR A 60 18.19 -1.40 4.50
C THR A 60 17.48 -0.78 5.70
N PRO A 61 18.15 0.08 6.48
CA PRO A 61 17.49 0.76 7.57
C PRO A 61 16.26 1.49 7.01
N ARG A 62 15.11 1.34 7.67
CA ARG A 62 13.84 1.90 7.22
C ARG A 62 13.93 3.43 7.02
N PHE A 63 14.82 4.07 7.78
CA PHE A 63 15.18 5.47 7.68
C PHE A 63 16.57 5.70 8.31
N VAL A 64 17.23 6.78 7.92
CA VAL A 64 18.48 7.30 8.49
C VAL A 64 18.24 8.74 8.92
N ILE A 65 18.74 9.11 10.11
CA ILE A 65 18.63 10.46 10.67
C ILE A 65 20.04 11.05 10.71
N ASP A 66 20.24 12.13 9.97
CA ASP A 66 21.44 12.96 9.98
C ASP A 66 21.13 14.32 10.62
N LYS A 67 22.08 14.90 11.35
CA LYS A 67 21.90 16.23 11.96
C LYS A 67 22.78 17.23 11.22
N LYS A 68 22.16 18.15 10.48
CA LYS A 68 22.84 19.24 9.78
C LYS A 68 22.53 20.56 10.47
N GLY A 69 23.44 20.98 11.35
CA GLY A 69 23.23 22.16 12.19
C GLY A 69 22.05 21.95 13.14
N ASP A 70 21.03 22.80 13.02
CA ASP A 70 19.83 22.77 13.85
C ASP A 70 18.66 21.97 13.23
N ILE A 71 18.88 21.34 12.07
CA ILE A 71 17.85 20.57 11.35
C ILE A 71 18.21 19.08 11.36
N TYR A 72 17.24 18.26 11.75
CA TYR A 72 17.30 16.80 11.64
C TYR A 72 16.82 16.37 10.26
N GLU A 73 17.73 15.93 9.38
CA GLU A 73 17.39 15.42 8.06
C GLU A 73 17.14 13.91 8.15
N VAL A 74 15.95 13.49 7.73
CA VAL A 74 15.53 12.08 7.74
C VAL A 74 15.37 11.61 6.30
N THR A 75 16.13 10.59 5.94
CA THR A 75 16.14 9.97 4.60
C THR A 75 15.77 8.51 4.68
N GLY A 76 15.12 7.98 3.63
CA GLY A 76 14.73 6.58 3.59
C GLY A 76 13.61 6.32 2.60
N ALA A 77 13.75 5.25 1.82
CA ALA A 77 12.80 4.94 0.73
C ALA A 77 11.35 4.81 1.22
N GLU A 78 11.14 4.26 2.42
CA GLU A 78 9.81 4.07 3.00
C GLU A 78 9.21 5.40 3.48
N ILE A 79 9.96 6.19 4.25
CA ILE A 79 9.47 7.48 4.79
C ILE A 79 9.26 8.52 3.68
N GLU A 80 10.15 8.57 2.69
CA GLU A 80 10.04 9.48 1.54
C GLU A 80 8.83 9.15 0.67
N ARG A 81 8.51 7.85 0.51
CA ARG A 81 7.31 7.40 -0.21
C ARG A 81 6.05 7.85 0.53
N ILE A 82 5.99 7.64 1.85
CA ILE A 82 4.84 8.04 2.67
C ILE A 82 4.63 9.55 2.56
N VAL A 83 5.68 10.35 2.78
CA VAL A 83 5.62 11.81 2.66
C VAL A 83 5.16 12.25 1.27
N SER A 84 5.64 11.62 0.21
CA SER A 84 5.25 11.98 -1.17
C SER A 84 3.79 11.62 -1.49
N MET A 85 3.20 10.67 -0.77
CA MET A 85 1.80 10.26 -0.94
C MET A 85 0.83 11.02 -0.01
N THR A 86 1.33 11.68 1.03
CA THR A 86 0.52 12.40 2.00
C THR A 86 0.17 13.80 1.49
N ASN A 87 -1.12 14.13 1.50
CA ASN A 87 -1.60 15.50 1.27
C ASN A 87 -1.62 16.28 2.59
N PHE A 88 -0.62 17.13 2.82
CA PHE A 88 -0.49 17.92 4.06
C PHE A 88 -1.48 19.08 4.19
N ASN A 89 -2.37 19.30 3.21
CA ASN A 89 -3.48 20.25 3.33
C ASN A 89 -4.75 19.62 3.93
N ASN A 90 -4.75 18.31 4.19
CA ASN A 90 -5.88 17.60 4.78
C ASN A 90 -5.52 17.14 6.20
N GLU A 91 -6.28 17.59 7.20
CA GLU A 91 -6.07 17.21 8.61
C GLU A 91 -6.10 15.69 8.84
N GLU A 92 -6.98 14.95 8.15
CA GLU A 92 -7.05 13.49 8.27
C GLU A 92 -5.77 12.81 7.77
N ALA A 93 -5.18 13.33 6.70
CA ALA A 93 -3.94 12.81 6.13
C ALA A 93 -2.74 13.10 7.05
N ILE A 94 -2.76 14.23 7.75
CA ILE A 94 -1.75 14.59 8.77
C ILE A 94 -1.84 13.64 9.96
N ASP A 95 -3.04 13.37 10.48
CA ASP A 95 -3.23 12.42 11.59
C ASP A 95 -2.80 11.00 11.19
N TYR A 96 -3.14 10.56 9.99
CA TYR A 96 -2.69 9.27 9.45
C TYR A 96 -1.16 9.20 9.34
N PHE A 97 -0.53 10.27 8.86
CA PHE A 97 0.92 10.38 8.76
C PHE A 97 1.60 10.28 10.13
N GLN A 98 1.09 10.99 11.14
CA GLN A 98 1.60 10.89 12.52
C GLN A 98 1.49 9.46 13.06
N LYS A 99 0.36 8.79 12.83
CA LYS A 99 0.16 7.38 13.24
C LYS A 99 1.17 6.45 12.57
N ILE A 100 1.47 6.63 11.28
CA ILE A 100 2.47 5.82 10.58
C ILE A 100 3.86 6.06 11.14
N ILE A 101 4.28 7.32 11.28
CA ILE A 101 5.61 7.69 11.82
C ILE A 101 5.83 7.11 13.22
N LYS A 102 4.80 7.17 14.07
CA LYS A 102 4.83 6.61 15.42
C LYS A 102 4.99 5.09 15.39
N LYS A 103 4.25 4.39 14.52
CA LYS A 103 4.39 2.94 14.31
C LYS A 103 5.75 2.55 13.73
N MET A 104 6.30 3.37 12.84
CA MET A 104 7.62 3.19 12.23
C MET A 104 8.76 3.42 13.23
N GLY A 105 8.48 4.10 14.35
CA GLY A 105 9.42 4.35 15.43
C GLY A 105 10.36 5.53 15.17
N LEU A 106 10.05 6.38 14.19
CA LEU A 106 10.86 7.54 13.82
C LEU A 106 10.91 8.58 14.96
N GLU A 107 9.78 8.84 15.63
CA GLU A 107 9.70 9.70 16.82
C GLU A 107 10.69 9.26 17.91
N LYS A 108 10.66 7.97 18.27
CA LYS A 108 11.58 7.40 19.27
C LYS A 108 13.04 7.49 18.84
N ALA A 109 13.31 7.34 17.54
CA ALA A 109 14.65 7.45 17.00
C ALA A 109 15.18 8.90 17.02
N LEU A 110 14.32 9.89 16.76
CA LEU A 110 14.64 11.32 16.88
C LEU A 110 14.90 11.71 18.34
N ILE A 111 14.08 11.22 19.28
CA ILE A 111 14.31 11.43 20.72
C ILE A 111 15.65 10.85 21.16
N LYS A 112 16.00 9.63 20.70
CA LYS A 112 17.32 9.02 20.96
C LYS A 112 18.48 9.81 20.35
N LYS A 113 18.24 10.56 19.27
CA LYS A 113 19.20 11.48 18.64
C LYS A 113 19.23 12.86 19.31
N GLY A 114 18.44 13.06 20.38
CA GLY A 114 18.44 14.28 21.17
C GLY A 114 17.67 15.43 20.56
N ILE A 115 16.66 15.15 19.73
CA ILE A 115 15.75 16.20 19.26
C ILE A 115 15.04 16.85 20.45
N LYS A 116 14.84 18.16 20.39
CA LYS A 116 14.10 18.95 21.38
C LYS A 116 12.83 19.50 20.78
N GLU A 117 11.91 19.88 21.66
CA GLU A 117 10.70 20.59 21.27
C GLU A 117 11.08 21.91 20.60
N GLY A 118 10.51 22.17 19.42
CA GLY A 118 10.86 23.32 18.58
C GLY A 118 11.94 23.07 17.54
N ASP A 119 12.66 21.93 17.59
CA ASP A 119 13.64 21.60 16.56
C ASP A 119 12.96 21.27 15.23
N GLN A 120 13.65 21.55 14.12
CA GLN A 120 13.14 21.27 12.78
C GLN A 120 13.59 19.90 12.31
N VAL A 121 12.65 19.18 11.69
CA VAL A 121 12.90 17.92 11.01
C VAL A 121 12.56 18.10 9.54
N LYS A 122 13.47 17.68 8.68
CA LYS A 122 13.33 17.73 7.23
C LYS A 122 13.21 16.31 6.69
N ILE A 123 12.13 16.03 5.97
CA ILE A 123 12.00 14.83 5.12
C ILE A 123 11.80 15.29 3.69
N LYS A 124 12.74 14.99 2.81
CA LYS A 124 12.72 15.39 1.39
C LYS A 124 12.56 16.93 1.26
N GLU A 125 11.45 17.40 0.72
CA GLU A 125 11.15 18.84 0.52
C GLU A 125 10.33 19.44 1.66
N ILE A 126 9.87 18.62 2.61
CA ILE A 126 8.96 19.05 3.67
C ILE A 126 9.75 19.23 4.96
N VAL A 127 9.55 20.37 5.61
CA VAL A 127 10.11 20.71 6.91
C VAL A 127 8.97 20.87 7.91
N PHE A 128 9.11 20.24 9.06
CA PHE A 128 8.14 20.30 10.14
C PHE A 128 8.85 20.51 11.47
N THR A 129 8.16 21.15 12.40
CA THR A 129 8.65 21.38 13.75
C THR A 129 8.27 20.22 14.65
N PHE A 130 9.22 19.71 15.42
CA PHE A 130 8.97 18.66 16.39
C PHE A 130 8.25 19.22 17.62
N SER A 131 7.12 18.59 17.98
CA SER A 131 6.32 18.92 19.15
C SER A 131 6.06 17.65 19.95
N ASN A 132 6.32 17.68 21.26
CA ASN A 132 6.19 16.52 22.16
C ASN A 132 4.83 16.47 22.86
N LYS A 133 3.75 16.86 22.16
CA LYS A 133 2.39 16.91 22.71
C LYS A 133 1.64 15.61 22.50
#